data_AF-A0ABD4KIG1-F1
#
_entry.id   AF-A0ABD4KIG1-F1
#
_cell.length_a   1.000
_cell.length_b   1.000
_cell.length_c   1.000
_cell.angle_alpha   90.00
_cell.angle_beta   90.00
_cell.angle_gamma   90.00
#
_symmetry.space_group_name_H-M   'P 1'
#
loop_
_entity.id
_entity.type
_entity.pdbx_description
1 polymer ?
#
loop_
_entity_poly.entity_id
_entity_poly.type
_entity_poly.pdbx_seq_one_letter_code
_entity_poly.pdbx_strand_id
1 'polypeptide(L)'
;MHTRNVNVKTAAQESSRKMGGKPVTGLTYEQAADLFSWVVNAAKGELQPAIFNVPAESVELSFMYEDAPDYFSVWFIKGYPIAAGVPPEQYFRVIPSLITLFSGVN
;
A
#
# COMPACT_ATOMS: atom_id res chain seq x y z
N MET A 1 33.78 -9.91 -40.21
CA MET A 1 32.43 -9.99 -39.63
C MET A 1 32.44 -9.14 -38.37
N HIS A 2 31.63 -8.08 -38.30
CA HIS A 2 31.70 -7.04 -37.27
C HIS A 2 30.52 -7.24 -36.31
N THR A 3 30.77 -7.59 -35.05
CA THR A 3 29.73 -7.82 -34.04
C THR A 3 29.24 -6.49 -33.50
N ARG A 4 27.95 -6.18 -33.70
CA ARG A 4 27.28 -5.02 -33.12
C ARG A 4 27.03 -5.26 -31.63
N ASN A 5 27.53 -4.39 -30.78
CA ASN A 5 27.15 -4.32 -29.37
C ASN A 5 25.70 -3.86 -29.26
N VAL A 6 24.82 -4.73 -28.75
CA VAL A 6 23.45 -4.37 -28.39
C VAL A 6 23.44 -3.83 -26.96
N ASN A 7 23.28 -2.51 -26.84
CA ASN A 7 23.06 -1.85 -25.56
C ASN A 7 21.58 -1.98 -25.19
N VAL A 8 21.21 -3.04 -24.47
CA VAL A 8 19.87 -3.19 -23.90
C VAL A 8 19.70 -2.16 -22.79
N LYS A 9 18.91 -1.13 -23.11
CA LYS A 9 18.34 -0.17 -22.18
C LYS A 9 17.36 -0.91 -21.26
N THR A 10 17.49 -0.65 -19.96
CA THR A 10 16.41 -0.57 -18.97
C THR A 10 15.20 -1.48 -19.23
N ALA A 11 15.32 -2.75 -18.87
CA ALA A 11 14.14 -3.49 -18.41
C ALA A 11 13.87 -2.99 -17.00
N ALA A 12 12.80 -2.19 -16.83
CA ALA A 12 12.28 -1.87 -15.51
C ALA A 12 12.05 -3.20 -14.79
N GLN A 13 12.72 -3.35 -13.64
CA GLN A 13 12.64 -4.53 -12.81
C GLN A 13 11.17 -4.71 -12.40
N GLU A 14 10.50 -5.65 -13.05
CA GLU A 14 9.18 -6.13 -12.69
C GLU A 14 9.26 -6.57 -11.24
N SER A 15 8.57 -5.82 -10.37
CA SER A 15 8.48 -6.07 -8.94
C SER A 15 8.10 -7.53 -8.73
N SER A 16 9.07 -8.31 -8.25
CA SER A 16 8.92 -9.75 -8.07
C SER A 16 7.80 -10.02 -7.08
N ARG A 17 6.64 -10.42 -7.60
CA ARG A 17 5.61 -11.14 -6.85
C ARG A 17 6.20 -12.50 -6.44
N LYS A 18 6.98 -12.52 -5.37
CA LYS A 18 7.45 -13.75 -4.72
C LYS A 18 6.46 -14.14 -3.64
N MET A 19 5.58 -15.07 -4.02
CA MET A 19 4.91 -16.00 -3.12
C MET A 19 5.96 -16.59 -2.17
N GLY A 20 5.81 -16.38 -0.86
CA GLY A 20 6.64 -17.01 0.18
C GLY A 20 7.97 -16.33 0.57
N GLY A 21 8.20 -15.06 0.21
CA GLY A 21 9.36 -14.28 0.67
C GLY A 21 8.90 -13.01 1.39
N LYS A 22 9.45 -12.75 2.60
CA LYS A 22 9.15 -11.60 3.48
C LYS A 22 8.67 -10.35 2.70
N PRO A 23 7.52 -9.76 3.06
CA PRO A 23 7.02 -8.58 2.38
C PRO A 23 8.03 -7.44 2.50
N VAL A 24 8.02 -6.53 1.52
CA VAL A 24 9.01 -5.46 1.27
C VAL A 24 9.22 -4.50 2.46
N THR A 25 8.44 -4.65 3.55
CA THR A 25 8.54 -3.86 4.79
C THR A 25 8.98 -4.64 6.03
N GLY A 26 9.22 -5.96 5.94
CA GLY A 26 9.71 -6.76 7.07
C GLY A 26 8.72 -6.93 8.23
N LEU A 27 7.46 -6.53 8.07
CA LEU A 27 6.42 -6.71 9.07
C LEU A 27 5.89 -8.15 9.06
N THR A 28 5.61 -8.68 10.26
CA THR A 28 4.82 -9.91 10.41
C THR A 28 3.34 -9.63 10.15
N TYR A 29 2.56 -10.70 9.95
CA TYR A 29 1.11 -10.58 9.78
C TYR A 29 0.43 -9.89 10.97
N GLU A 30 0.85 -10.22 12.21
CA GLU A 30 0.28 -9.60 13.42
C GLU A 30 0.57 -8.11 13.48
N GLN A 31 1.79 -7.70 13.10
CA GLN A 31 2.17 -6.29 13.04
C GLN A 31 1.38 -5.54 11.96
N ALA A 32 1.11 -6.20 10.84
CA ALA A 32 0.29 -5.66 9.77
C ALA A 32 -1.17 -5.48 10.21
N ALA A 33 -1.73 -6.48 10.91
CA ALA A 33 -3.10 -6.45 11.42
C ALA A 33 -3.26 -5.40 12.53
N ASP A 34 -2.26 -5.24 13.39
CA ASP A 34 -2.23 -4.17 14.40
C ASP A 34 -2.17 -2.79 13.73
N LEU A 35 -1.32 -2.62 12.71
CA LEU A 35 -1.25 -1.38 11.94
C LEU A 35 -2.55 -1.06 11.22
N PHE A 36 -3.19 -2.06 10.59
CA PHE A 36 -4.50 -1.92 9.98
C PHE A 36 -5.53 -1.44 11.02
N SER A 37 -5.57 -2.08 12.19
CA SER A 37 -6.48 -1.75 13.29
C SER A 37 -6.24 -0.32 13.80
N TRP A 38 -4.98 0.08 13.91
CA TRP A 38 -4.60 1.44 14.28
C TRP A 38 -5.14 2.46 13.28
N VAL A 39 -4.99 2.24 11.96
CA VAL A 39 -5.51 3.16 10.93
C VAL A 39 -7.03 3.25 10.98
N VAL A 40 -7.72 2.12 11.10
CA VAL A 40 -9.18 2.08 11.26
C VAL A 40 -9.63 2.88 12.48
N ASN A 41 -8.87 2.80 13.58
CA ASN A 41 -9.17 3.56 14.79
C ASN A 41 -8.82 5.05 14.66
N ALA A 42 -7.70 5.40 14.04
CA ALA A 42 -7.27 6.78 13.81
C ALA A 42 -8.20 7.53 12.85
N ALA A 43 -8.80 6.83 11.89
CA ALA A 43 -9.83 7.38 11.00
C ALA A 43 -11.17 7.67 11.71
N LYS A 44 -11.36 7.26 12.96
CA LYS A 44 -12.60 7.55 13.70
C LYS A 44 -12.72 9.05 13.95
N GLY A 45 -13.87 9.61 13.56
CA GLY A 45 -14.14 11.04 13.68
C GLY A 45 -13.71 11.84 12.45
N GLU A 46 -13.02 11.22 11.49
CA GLU A 46 -12.75 11.84 10.19
C GLU A 46 -13.88 11.59 9.20
N LEU A 47 -14.18 12.60 8.37
CA LEU A 47 -15.14 12.47 7.28
C LEU A 47 -14.59 11.49 6.23
N GLN A 48 -15.24 10.34 6.09
CA GLN A 48 -14.80 9.32 5.14
C GLN A 48 -15.23 9.70 3.72
N PRO A 49 -14.32 9.62 2.72
CA PRO A 49 -14.68 9.91 1.34
C PRO A 49 -15.60 8.82 0.79
N ALA A 50 -16.52 9.19 -0.11
CA ALA A 50 -17.38 8.22 -0.80
C ALA A 50 -16.60 7.29 -1.74
N ILE A 51 -15.50 7.79 -2.30
CA ILE A 51 -14.57 7.04 -3.16
C ILE A 51 -13.16 7.36 -2.67
N PHE A 52 -12.39 6.32 -2.32
CA PHE A 52 -10.99 6.48 -1.97
C PHE A 52 -10.14 6.50 -3.25
N ASN A 53 -9.71 7.70 -3.66
CA ASN A 53 -8.70 7.87 -4.69
C ASN A 53 -7.32 7.81 -4.03
N VAL A 54 -6.58 6.73 -4.28
CA VAL A 54 -5.24 6.55 -3.71
C VAL A 54 -4.32 7.67 -4.22
N PRO A 55 -3.67 8.45 -3.33
CA PRO A 55 -2.71 9.48 -3.73
C PRO A 55 -1.55 8.87 -4.54
N ALA A 56 -1.10 9.57 -5.59
CA ALA A 56 -0.12 9.04 -6.54
C ALA A 56 1.26 8.76 -5.91
N GLU A 57 1.60 9.50 -4.87
CA GLU A 57 2.80 9.34 -4.05
C GLU A 57 2.69 8.21 -3.02
N SER A 58 1.56 7.52 -2.96
CA SER A 58 1.31 6.51 -1.96
C SER A 58 1.99 5.18 -2.30
N VAL A 59 2.46 4.50 -1.27
CA VAL A 59 2.92 3.10 -1.35
C VAL A 59 1.87 2.21 -0.70
N GLU A 60 1.44 1.19 -1.43
CA GLU A 60 0.55 0.16 -0.89
C GLU A 60 1.36 -0.99 -0.29
N LEU A 61 0.92 -1.44 0.88
CA LEU A 61 1.38 -2.67 1.51
C LEU A 61 0.18 -3.61 1.68
N SER A 62 0.13 -4.65 0.86
CA SER A 62 -0.94 -5.65 0.84
C SER A 62 -0.52 -6.93 1.56
N PHE A 63 -1.39 -7.48 2.40
CA PHE A 63 -1.18 -8.72 3.14
C PHE A 63 -2.30 -9.72 2.82
N MET A 64 -1.93 -10.82 2.18
CA MET A 64 -2.84 -11.91 1.85
C MET A 64 -3.00 -12.87 3.02
N TYR A 65 -4.20 -13.40 3.21
CA TYR A 65 -4.41 -14.54 4.09
C TYR A 65 -3.82 -15.81 3.45
N GLU A 66 -3.16 -16.66 4.22
CA GLU A 66 -2.57 -17.90 3.69
C GLU A 66 -3.65 -18.88 3.21
N ASP A 67 -4.79 -18.91 3.89
CA ASP A 67 -5.87 -19.89 3.68
C ASP A 67 -7.10 -19.33 2.95
N ALA A 68 -7.10 -18.05 2.55
CA ALA A 68 -8.24 -17.40 1.92
C ALA A 68 -7.80 -16.47 0.78
N PRO A 69 -8.60 -16.34 -0.30
CA PRO A 69 -8.32 -15.41 -1.41
C PRO A 69 -8.62 -13.94 -1.04
N ASP A 70 -8.48 -13.59 0.23
CA ASP A 70 -8.70 -12.26 0.76
C ASP A 70 -7.36 -11.61 1.14
N TYR A 71 -7.38 -10.29 1.23
CA TYR A 71 -6.25 -9.52 1.67
C TYR A 71 -6.70 -8.17 2.20
N PHE A 72 -5.91 -7.61 3.10
CA PHE A 72 -6.04 -6.21 3.50
C PHE A 72 -4.81 -5.43 3.05
N SER A 73 -5.00 -4.13 2.89
CA SER A 73 -3.96 -3.21 2.45
C SER A 73 -3.87 -2.01 3.38
N VAL A 74 -2.66 -1.49 3.54
CA VAL A 74 -2.37 -0.22 4.19
C VAL A 74 -1.60 0.66 3.21
N TRP A 75 -2.04 1.90 3.06
CA TRP A 75 -1.42 2.89 2.18
C TRP A 75 -0.63 3.90 3.00
N PHE A 76 0.54 4.29 2.49
CA PHE A 76 1.46 5.19 3.16
C PHE A 76 1.80 6.37 2.28
N ILE A 77 2.05 7.53 2.88
CA ILE A 77 2.73 8.67 2.25
C ILE A 77 3.92 9.03 3.13
N LYS A 78 5.13 9.13 2.55
CA LYS A 78 6.36 9.49 3.29
C LYS A 78 6.61 8.63 4.55
N GLY A 79 6.18 7.36 4.51
CA GLY A 79 6.31 6.42 5.64
C GLY A 79 5.20 6.50 6.68
N TYR A 80 4.24 7.42 6.54
CA TYR A 80 3.09 7.54 7.45
C TYR A 80 1.87 6.82 6.86
N PRO A 81 1.18 5.97 7.63
CA PRO A 81 -0.04 5.31 7.18
C PRO A 81 -1.19 6.32 7.05
N ILE A 82 -1.81 6.39 5.87
CA ILE A 82 -2.87 7.35 5.53
C ILE A 82 -4.23 6.68 5.31
N ALA A 83 -4.25 5.39 4.98
CA ALA A 83 -5.46 4.65 4.75
C ALA A 83 -5.23 3.15 4.95
N ALA A 84 -6.28 2.42 5.26
CA ALA A 84 -6.30 0.97 5.35
C ALA A 84 -7.64 0.43 4.86
N GLY A 85 -7.64 -0.77 4.31
CA GLY A 85 -8.84 -1.31 3.68
C GLY A 85 -8.74 -2.77 3.30
N VAL A 86 -9.89 -3.34 2.96
CA VAL A 86 -10.05 -4.69 2.41
C VAL A 86 -10.59 -4.50 1.00
N PRO A 87 -9.71 -4.41 -0.03
CA PRO A 87 -10.13 -4.08 -1.39
C PRO A 87 -11.17 -5.03 -1.99
N PRO A 88 -11.13 -6.36 -1.76
CA PRO A 88 -12.18 -7.27 -2.23
C PRO A 88 -13.58 -6.91 -1.70
N GLU A 89 -13.65 -6.37 -0.48
CA GLU A 89 -14.90 -5.95 0.16
C GLU A 89 -15.27 -4.48 -0.13
N GLN A 90 -14.45 -3.77 -0.91
CA GLN A 90 -14.57 -2.32 -1.14
C GLN A 90 -14.60 -1.51 0.17
N TYR A 91 -14.00 -2.06 1.23
CA TYR A 91 -13.95 -1.42 2.54
C TYR A 91 -12.68 -0.58 2.65
N PHE A 92 -12.83 0.71 2.96
CA PHE A 92 -11.71 1.61 3.19
C PHE A 92 -11.94 2.49 4.42
N ARG A 93 -10.85 2.79 5.12
CA ARG A 93 -10.75 3.82 6.14
C ARG A 93 -9.58 4.71 5.81
N VAL A 94 -9.86 5.99 5.74
CA VAL A 94 -8.92 7.02 5.31
C VAL A 94 -8.75 8.00 6.46
N ILE A 95 -7.54 8.52 6.61
CA ILE A 95 -7.20 9.61 7.51
C ILE A 95 -6.95 10.87 6.67
N PRO A 96 -8.00 11.53 6.13
CA PRO A 96 -7.90 12.74 5.31
C PRO A 96 -6.92 13.79 5.86
N SER A 97 -6.91 14.01 7.17
CA SER A 97 -6.02 15.00 7.80
C SER A 97 -4.53 14.73 7.51
N LEU A 98 -4.12 13.46 7.50
CA LEU A 98 -2.76 13.05 7.16
C LEU A 98 -2.49 13.14 5.65
N ILE A 99 -3.50 12.88 4.82
CA ILE A 99 -3.37 13.08 3.38
C ILE A 99 -3.10 14.55 3.09
N THR A 100 -3.92 15.48 3.61
CA THR A 100 -3.71 16.93 3.48
C THR A 100 -2.31 17.33 3.95
N LEU A 101 -1.91 16.86 5.14
CA LEU A 101 -0.61 17.17 5.74
C LEU A 101 0.58 16.73 4.87
N PHE A 102 0.51 15.53 4.28
CA PHE A 102 1.66 14.94 3.60
C PHE A 102 1.67 15.14 2.08
N SER A 103 0.51 15.28 1.46
CA SER A 103 0.36 15.61 0.03
C SER A 103 0.62 17.09 -0.26
N GLY A 104 0.56 17.96 0.76
CA GLY A 104 0.76 19.40 0.59
C GLY A 104 -0.42 20.10 -0.11
N VAL A 105 -1.56 19.41 -0.22
CA VAL A 105 -2.82 19.98 -0.71
C VAL A 105 -3.50 20.66 0.47
N ASN A 106 -3.34 21.98 0.58
CA ASN A 106 -4.16 22.86 1.44
C ASN A 106 -5.46 23.23 0.73
#